data_AF-A0A3D4HDA7-F1
#
_entry.id   AF-A0A3D4HDA7-F1
#
_cell.length_a   1.000
_cell.length_b   1.000
_cell.length_c   1.000
_cell.angle_alpha   90.00
_cell.angle_beta   90.00
_cell.angle_gamma   90.00
#
_symmetry.space_group_name_H-M   'P 1'
#
loop_
_entity.id
_entity.type
_entity.pdbx_description
1 polymer ?
#
loop_
_entity_poly.entity_id
_entity_poly.type
_entity_poly.pdbx_seq_one_letter_code
_entity_poly.pdbx_strand_id
1 'polypeptide(L)' 'WRYIRYNDGGEELYDHNIDPNEWMNLAENPEYKSVIASLAKSLPQVNVR' A
#
# COMPACT_ATOMS: atom_id res chain seq x y z
N TRP A 1 7.46 1.02 -4.83
CA TRP A 1 6.15 0.97 -4.16
C TRP A 1 6.32 0.46 -2.75
N ARG A 2 5.71 1.14 -1.79
CA ARG A 2 5.51 0.66 -0.42
C ARG A 2 4.02 0.66 -0.15
N TYR A 3 3.50 -0.52 0.22
CA TYR A 3 2.10 -0.67 0.60
C TYR A 3 2.05 -1.15 2.05
N ILE A 4 1.28 -0.44 2.87
CA ILE A 4 1.06 -0.75 4.28
C ILE A 4 -0.44 -0.95 4.45
N ARG A 5 -0.80 -2.04 5.12
CA ARG A 5 -2.18 -2.31 5.52
C ARG A 5 -2.24 -2.45 7.02
N TYR A 6 -3.02 -1.60 7.65
CA TYR A 6 -3.24 -1.62 9.09
C TYR A 6 -4.30 -2.66 9.47
N ASN A 7 -4.24 -3.14 10.70
CA ASN A 7 -5.19 -4.12 11.23
C ASN A 7 -6.62 -3.54 11.33
N ASP A 8 -6.75 -2.23 11.45
CA ASP A 8 -8.04 -1.51 11.47
C ASP A 8 -8.66 -1.37 10.05
N GLY A 9 -7.92 -1.74 9.00
CA GLY A 9 -8.37 -1.63 7.61
C GLY A 9 -7.86 -0.37 6.89
N GLY A 10 -7.14 0.51 7.58
CA GLY A 10 -6.42 1.61 6.94
C GLY A 10 -5.36 1.13 5.94
N GLU A 11 -5.16 1.88 4.88
CA GLU A 11 -4.24 1.56 3.78
C GLU A 11 -3.36 2.77 3.47
N GLU A 12 -2.07 2.51 3.25
CA GLU A 12 -1.12 3.52 2.77
C GLU A 12 -0.35 2.96 1.58
N LEU A 13 -0.19 3.80 0.55
CA LEU A 13 0.58 3.48 -0.65
C LEU A 13 1.50 4.64 -1.00
N TYR A 14 2.79 4.34 -1.17
CA TYR A 14 3.78 5.32 -1.60
C TYR A 14 4.54 4.84 -2.83
N ASP A 15 4.76 5.75 -3.78
CA ASP A 15 5.66 5.53 -4.91
C ASP A 15 7.00 6.23 -4.66
N HIS A 16 7.98 5.49 -4.14
CA HIS A 16 9.33 6.01 -3.92
C HIS A 16 10.03 6.55 -5.17
N ASN A 17 9.56 6.23 -6.39
CA ASN A 17 10.14 6.80 -7.61
C ASN A 17 9.72 8.25 -7.82
N ILE A 18 8.50 8.60 -7.41
CA ILE A 18 7.90 9.91 -7.63
C ILE A 18 7.98 10.74 -6.34
N ASP A 19 7.82 10.08 -5.20
CA ASP A 19 7.82 10.66 -3.87
C ASP A 19 8.78 9.88 -2.95
N PRO A 20 10.10 10.12 -3.09
CA PRO A 20 11.11 9.44 -2.30
C PRO A 20 10.99 9.72 -0.79
N ASN A 21 10.30 10.80 -0.40
CA ASN A 21 10.09 11.19 0.99
C ASN A 21 8.74 10.71 1.56
N GLU A 22 7.92 10.00 0.78
CA GLU A 22 6.64 9.41 1.22
C GLU A 22 5.67 10.44 1.84
N TRP A 23 5.62 11.65 1.29
CA TRP A 23 4.70 12.70 1.71
C TRP A 23 3.26 12.47 1.27
N MET A 24 3.04 11.76 0.16
CA MET A 24 1.72 11.61 -0.43
C MET A 24 1.23 10.17 -0.38
N ASN A 25 0.20 9.93 0.44
CA ASN A 25 -0.51 8.67 0.46
C ASN A 25 -1.41 8.54 -0.80
N LEU A 26 -1.12 7.54 -1.62
CA LEU A 26 -1.84 7.22 -2.86
C LEU A 26 -2.92 6.15 -2.66
N ALA A 27 -3.11 5.62 -1.45
CA ALA A 27 -4.03 4.51 -1.20
C ALA A 27 -5.49 4.85 -1.50
N GLU A 28 -5.89 6.11 -1.30
CA GLU A 28 -7.24 6.59 -1.59
C GLU A 28 -7.46 6.89 -3.08
N ASN A 29 -6.39 6.96 -3.87
CA ASN A 29 -6.52 7.28 -5.29
C ASN A 29 -6.96 6.02 -6.08
N PRO A 30 -8.11 6.08 -6.78
CA PRO A 30 -8.66 4.94 -7.53
C PRO A 30 -7.72 4.40 -8.61
N GLU A 31 -6.84 5.21 -9.18
CA GLU A 31 -5.87 4.79 -10.21
C GLU A 31 -4.90 3.72 -9.69
N TYR A 32 -4.58 3.76 -8.40
CA TYR A 32 -3.61 2.84 -7.79
C TYR A 32 -4.26 1.60 -7.16
N LYS A 33 -5.59 1.44 -7.21
CA LYS A 33 -6.27 0.26 -6.66
C LYS A 33 -5.79 -1.05 -7.26
N SER A 34 -5.44 -1.07 -8.54
CA SER A 34 -4.88 -2.27 -9.19
C SER A 34 -3.49 -2.63 -8.67
N VAL A 35 -2.68 -1.61 -8.34
CA VAL A 35 -1.34 -1.78 -7.73
C VAL A 35 -1.51 -2.32 -6.32
N ILE A 36 -2.40 -1.70 -5.53
CA ILE A 36 -2.75 -2.14 -4.16
C ILE A 36 -3.22 -3.60 -4.17
N ALA A 37 -4.14 -3.97 -5.06
CA ALA A 37 -4.62 -5.34 -5.16
C ALA A 37 -3.52 -6.36 -5.47
N SER A 38 -2.54 -5.98 -6.30
CA SER A 38 -1.39 -6.83 -6.63
C SER A 38 -0.42 -6.97 -5.46
N LEU A 39 -0.17 -5.88 -4.73
CA LEU A 39 0.69 -5.87 -3.55
C LEU A 39 0.04 -6.61 -2.38
N ALA A 40 -1.27 -6.41 -2.16
CA ALA A 40 -2.03 -7.09 -1.13
C ALA A 40 -2.05 -8.62 -1.31
N LYS A 41 -2.06 -9.12 -2.56
CA LYS A 41 -1.90 -10.55 -2.85
C LYS A 41 -0.52 -11.09 -2.46
N SER A 42 0.49 -10.24 -2.47
CA SER A 42 1.88 -10.60 -2.13
C SER A 42 2.13 -10.51 -0.62
N LEU A 43 1.25 -9.85 0.14
CA LEU A 43 1.34 -9.84 1.59
C LEU A 43 0.95 -11.22 2.15
N PRO A 44 1.68 -11.73 3.16
CA PRO A 44 1.25 -12.93 3.86
C PRO A 44 -0.13 -12.68 4.46
N GLN A 45 -1.10 -13.51 4.09
CA GLN A 45 -2.49 -13.41 4.58
C GLN A 45 -2.60 -13.69 6.08
N VAL A 46 -1.57 -14.32 6.65
CA VAL A 46 -1.48 -14.67 8.05
C VAL A 46 -0.27 -13.94 8.62
N ASN A 47 -0.49 -12.98 9.52
CA ASN A 47 0.58 -12.44 10.35
C ASN A 47 1.07 -13.59 11.23
N VAL A 48 2.21 -14.17 10.88
CA VAL A 48 2.88 -15.17 11.72
C VAL A 48 3.50 -14.40 12.89
N ARG A 49 2.93 -14.59 14.07
CA ARG A 49 3.33 -13.94 15.32
C ARG A 49 4.55 -14.62 15.94
#